data_AF-A0A9P3KV39-F1
#
_entry.id   AF-A0A9P3KV39-F1
#
_cell.length_a   1.000
_cell.length_b   1.000
_cell.length_c   1.000
_cell.angle_alpha   90.00
_cell.angle_beta   90.00
_cell.angle_gamma   90.00
#
_symmetry.space_group_name_H-M   'P 1'
#
loop_
_entity.id
_entity.type
_entity.pdbx_description
1 polymer ?
#
loop_
_entity_poly.entity_id
_entity_poly.type
_entity_poly.pdbx_seq_one_letter_code
_entity_poly.pdbx_strand_id
1 'polypeptide(L)'
;MGSQQPFESTEKSARSSSSQDSSVGRTPFPTMASQQQSTGPVAQPPKGLFLALLAFRLINSLAVQTYFNPDEFWQGPEVAHRMVFGYGYLTWEWQPEWAARSFLHPMLFAAGYQLLALLRFDTPWLVRHSPRFIQASIASVADLRLYVLTQRLFPSNPSAAAWALACNLCCWFLFFCATRTFSNSLEASLAVIALSFWPWRRLQRVLQGGREGGAQGRGQEKQEEDGSVTHSGSNIVTNPGANRPLALALAAAACMVRPTSTPFWLPLGLHELLLLLVGGTLKGGKKSRGGWEWLWLLVLEVLPIGVTAVAISVAIDSWQYGRPMVFTPLNLLHFNIHLKGSSLYGSNPWHWAS
;
A
#
# COMPACT_ATOMS: atom_id res chain seq x y z
N MET A 1 -62.84 -28.29 -33.25
CA MET A 1 -64.29 -28.46 -33.49
C MET A 1 -64.87 -29.19 -32.29
N GLY A 2 -66.01 -28.74 -31.78
CA GLY A 2 -66.83 -29.53 -30.84
C GLY A 2 -66.71 -29.14 -29.36
N SER A 3 -67.48 -28.13 -29.01
CA SER A 3 -67.88 -27.71 -27.67
C SER A 3 -68.95 -28.63 -27.03
N GLN A 4 -69.15 -28.46 -25.71
CA GLN A 4 -70.32 -28.79 -24.86
C GLN A 4 -70.30 -30.19 -24.18
N GLN A 5 -70.09 -30.29 -22.85
CA GLN A 5 -71.00 -30.05 -21.68
C GLN A 5 -72.00 -31.21 -21.43
N PRO A 6 -72.73 -31.29 -20.29
CA PRO A 6 -72.39 -31.13 -18.86
C PRO A 6 -73.06 -32.25 -18.01
N PHE A 7 -72.93 -32.24 -16.66
CA PHE A 7 -74.03 -32.70 -15.79
C PHE A 7 -73.93 -32.07 -14.38
N GLU A 8 -75.05 -31.50 -13.95
CA GLU A 8 -75.30 -30.77 -12.70
C GLU A 8 -75.57 -31.70 -11.50
N SER A 9 -75.33 -31.19 -10.28
CA SER A 9 -76.33 -31.09 -9.18
C SER A 9 -75.62 -30.56 -7.91
N THR A 10 -75.86 -29.31 -7.49
CA THR A 10 -76.91 -28.80 -6.56
C THR A 10 -76.69 -29.11 -5.06
N GLU A 11 -76.48 -28.02 -4.31
CA GLU A 11 -77.00 -27.70 -2.97
C GLU A 11 -76.24 -27.98 -1.64
N LYS A 12 -76.24 -26.89 -0.85
CA LYS A 12 -76.47 -26.75 0.61
C LYS A 12 -75.29 -26.81 1.60
N SER A 13 -74.87 -25.59 1.96
CA SER A 13 -74.71 -25.04 3.32
C SER A 13 -74.89 -26.00 4.52
N ALA A 14 -73.83 -26.16 5.32
CA ALA A 14 -73.96 -26.28 6.78
C ALA A 14 -72.65 -25.87 7.46
N ARG A 15 -72.76 -24.89 8.36
CA ARG A 15 -71.73 -24.41 9.28
C ARG A 15 -71.66 -25.40 10.45
N SER A 16 -70.50 -25.99 10.73
CA SER A 16 -70.23 -26.49 12.08
C SER A 16 -68.73 -26.41 12.39
N SER A 17 -68.45 -25.77 13.51
CA SER A 17 -67.17 -25.68 14.18
C SER A 17 -66.77 -27.03 14.75
N SER A 18 -65.59 -27.53 14.41
CA SER A 18 -64.82 -28.36 15.33
C SER A 18 -63.34 -28.14 15.08
N SER A 19 -62.72 -27.59 16.11
CA SER A 19 -61.30 -27.48 16.37
C SER A 19 -60.63 -28.86 16.33
N GLN A 20 -59.66 -29.04 15.45
CA GLN A 20 -58.60 -30.04 15.63
C GLN A 20 -57.29 -29.52 15.04
N ASP A 21 -56.28 -29.55 15.90
CA ASP A 21 -54.87 -29.30 15.64
C ASP A 21 -54.36 -30.09 14.43
N SER A 22 -53.67 -29.40 13.55
CA SER A 22 -52.64 -30.01 12.71
C SER A 22 -51.50 -29.02 12.55
N SER A 23 -50.47 -29.27 13.36
CA SER A 23 -49.17 -28.61 13.38
C SER A 23 -48.48 -28.73 12.01
N VAL A 24 -48.68 -27.74 11.15
CA VAL A 24 -47.83 -27.52 9.98
C VAL A 24 -46.59 -26.78 10.48
N GLY A 25 -45.47 -27.51 10.58
CA GLY A 25 -44.17 -26.96 10.91
C GLY A 25 -43.76 -25.89 9.90
N ARG A 26 -43.91 -24.62 10.28
CA ARG A 26 -43.13 -23.53 9.68
C ARG A 26 -41.69 -23.72 10.14
N THR A 27 -40.84 -24.22 9.26
CA THR A 27 -39.39 -24.01 9.39
C THR A 27 -39.14 -22.51 9.53
N PRO A 28 -38.55 -22.02 10.64
CA PRO A 28 -38.13 -20.64 10.69
C PRO A 28 -37.05 -20.46 9.62
N PHE A 29 -37.25 -19.49 8.73
CA PHE A 29 -36.14 -18.95 7.95
C PHE A 29 -34.99 -18.64 8.91
N PRO A 30 -33.73 -18.99 8.58
CA PRO A 30 -32.62 -18.68 9.45
C PRO A 30 -32.55 -17.16 9.57
N THR A 31 -32.95 -16.64 10.73
CA THR A 31 -32.65 -15.30 11.17
C THR A 31 -31.15 -15.15 10.99
N MET A 32 -30.72 -14.27 10.08
CA MET A 32 -29.32 -13.88 9.99
C MET A 32 -28.94 -13.34 11.36
N ALA A 33 -28.28 -14.19 12.16
CA ALA A 33 -27.64 -13.76 13.38
C ALA A 33 -26.73 -12.61 12.98
N SER A 34 -27.03 -11.43 13.51
CA SER A 34 -26.13 -10.29 13.51
C SER A 34 -24.82 -10.78 14.10
N GLN A 35 -23.86 -11.09 13.23
CA GLN A 35 -22.51 -11.43 13.65
C GLN A 35 -21.96 -10.19 14.36
N GLN A 36 -22.03 -10.22 15.68
CA GLN A 36 -21.31 -9.29 16.54
C GLN A 36 -19.84 -9.35 16.11
N GLN A 37 -19.37 -8.25 15.52
CA GLN A 37 -17.98 -8.09 15.11
C GLN A 37 -17.11 -8.05 16.37
N SER A 38 -16.69 -9.21 16.87
CA SER A 38 -15.63 -9.29 17.85
C SER A 38 -14.33 -8.87 17.14
N THR A 39 -13.89 -7.64 17.36
CA THR A 39 -12.59 -7.16 16.90
C THR A 39 -11.49 -7.85 17.72
N GLY A 40 -11.18 -9.10 17.37
CA GLY A 40 -10.03 -9.81 17.91
C GLY A 40 -8.70 -9.15 17.51
N PRO A 41 -7.60 -9.45 18.21
CA PRO A 41 -6.28 -8.97 17.83
C PRO A 41 -5.97 -9.39 16.39
N VAL A 42 -5.32 -8.50 15.62
CA VAL A 42 -4.89 -8.77 14.23
C VAL A 42 -4.10 -10.07 14.23
N ALA A 43 -4.56 -11.06 13.45
CA ALA A 43 -3.91 -12.35 13.35
C ALA A 43 -2.46 -12.16 12.92
N GLN A 44 -1.52 -12.71 13.68
CA GLN A 44 -0.10 -12.64 13.32
C GLN A 44 0.15 -13.46 12.05
N PRO A 45 1.09 -13.04 11.19
CA PRO A 45 1.46 -13.85 10.04
C PRO A 45 1.94 -15.24 10.49
N PRO A 46 1.69 -16.30 9.70
CA PRO A 46 2.16 -17.64 10.00
C PRO A 46 3.66 -17.67 10.29
N LYS A 47 4.07 -18.45 11.31
CA LYS A 47 5.48 -18.64 11.63
C LYS A 47 6.21 -19.21 10.40
N GLY A 48 7.35 -18.61 10.04
CA GLY A 48 8.14 -19.03 8.88
C GLY A 48 7.69 -18.48 7.53
N LEU A 49 6.57 -17.76 7.43
CA LEU A 49 6.10 -17.18 6.17
C LEU A 49 7.16 -16.28 5.51
N PHE A 50 7.83 -15.44 6.31
CA PHE A 50 8.89 -14.57 5.79
C PHE A 50 10.05 -15.35 5.16
N LEU A 51 10.50 -16.43 5.81
CA LEU A 51 11.59 -17.27 5.29
C LEU A 51 11.19 -17.96 3.98
N ALA A 52 9.94 -18.42 3.88
CA ALA A 52 9.41 -19.00 2.65
C ALA A 52 9.35 -17.97 1.51
N LEU A 53 8.89 -16.74 1.79
CA LEU A 53 8.86 -15.64 0.82
C LEU A 53 10.24 -15.20 0.38
N LEU A 54 11.19 -15.11 1.32
CA LEU A 54 12.58 -14.78 1.04
C LEU A 54 13.21 -15.85 0.14
N ALA A 55 13.06 -17.13 0.50
CA ALA A 55 13.55 -18.24 -0.32
C ALA A 55 12.92 -18.22 -1.72
N PHE A 56 11.61 -18.01 -1.82
CA PHE A 56 10.91 -17.88 -3.09
C PHE A 56 11.48 -16.74 -3.95
N ARG A 57 11.66 -15.54 -3.40
CA ARG A 57 12.18 -14.39 -4.15
C ARG A 57 13.65 -14.54 -4.52
N LEU A 58 14.47 -15.18 -3.68
CA LEU A 58 15.86 -15.49 -4.02
C LEU A 58 15.94 -16.51 -5.17
N ILE A 59 15.15 -17.59 -5.11
CA ILE A 59 15.07 -18.56 -6.21
C ILE A 59 14.54 -17.89 -7.49
N ASN A 60 13.50 -17.07 -7.38
CA ASN A 60 12.97 -16.28 -8.49
C ASN A 60 14.05 -15.41 -9.15
N SER A 61 14.87 -14.73 -8.34
CA SER A 61 15.95 -13.87 -8.84
C SER A 61 17.02 -14.62 -9.64
N LEU A 62 17.20 -15.91 -9.36
CA LEU A 62 18.10 -16.82 -10.09
C LEU A 62 17.43 -17.44 -11.32
N ALA A 63 16.11 -17.66 -11.26
CA ALA A 63 15.33 -18.21 -12.36
C ALA A 63 15.17 -17.20 -13.50
N VAL A 64 15.02 -15.91 -13.19
CA VAL A 64 14.91 -14.84 -14.20
C VAL A 64 16.28 -14.49 -14.77
N GLN A 65 16.63 -15.09 -15.91
CA GLN A 65 17.92 -14.91 -16.58
C GLN A 65 17.88 -13.99 -17.80
N THR A 66 16.69 -13.59 -18.26
CA THR A 66 16.51 -12.81 -19.49
C THR A 66 16.80 -11.32 -19.29
N TYR A 67 17.17 -10.65 -20.37
CA TYR A 67 17.26 -9.19 -20.44
C TYR A 67 15.91 -8.59 -20.86
N PHE A 68 15.53 -7.45 -20.28
CA PHE A 68 14.27 -6.76 -20.62
C PHE A 68 14.49 -5.32 -21.07
N ASN A 69 15.16 -4.52 -20.24
CA ASN A 69 15.31 -3.09 -20.48
C ASN A 69 16.72 -2.63 -20.03
N PRO A 70 17.40 -1.76 -20.78
CA PRO A 70 18.71 -1.22 -20.42
C PRO A 70 18.77 -0.61 -19.01
N ASP A 71 17.67 -0.02 -18.54
CA ASP A 71 17.61 0.59 -17.21
C ASP A 71 17.93 -0.38 -16.08
N GLU A 72 17.77 -1.69 -16.30
CA GLU A 72 18.12 -2.72 -15.32
C GLU A 72 19.59 -2.65 -14.90
N PHE A 73 20.48 -2.28 -15.81
CA PHE A 73 21.92 -2.19 -15.55
C PHE A 73 22.39 -0.74 -15.43
N TRP A 74 21.96 0.11 -16.37
CA TRP A 74 22.50 1.47 -16.56
C TRP A 74 21.89 2.52 -15.61
N GLN A 75 20.85 2.17 -14.83
CA GLN A 75 20.24 3.03 -13.80
C GLN A 75 20.48 2.54 -12.36
N GLY A 76 21.30 1.51 -12.17
CA GLY A 76 21.52 0.91 -10.85
C GLY A 76 22.84 0.17 -10.75
N PRO A 77 22.90 -1.14 -11.07
CA PRO A 77 24.06 -2.00 -10.84
C PRO A 77 25.38 -1.50 -11.42
N GLU A 78 25.40 -0.97 -12.65
CA GLU A 78 26.64 -0.50 -13.29
C GLU A 78 27.15 0.78 -12.63
N VAL A 79 26.24 1.69 -12.31
CA VAL A 79 26.55 2.96 -11.62
C VAL A 79 27.10 2.65 -10.24
N ALA A 80 26.43 1.76 -9.50
CA ALA A 80 26.86 1.27 -8.20
C ALA A 80 28.22 0.57 -8.24
N HIS A 81 28.47 -0.20 -9.29
CA HIS A 81 29.72 -0.90 -9.48
C HIS A 81 30.87 0.10 -9.65
N ARG A 82 30.68 1.13 -10.50
CA ARG A 82 31.67 2.19 -10.68
C ARG A 82 31.93 2.98 -9.39
N MET A 83 30.91 3.23 -8.58
CA MET A 83 31.07 3.91 -7.28
C MET A 83 32.02 3.17 -6.33
N VAL A 84 32.01 1.82 -6.36
CA VAL A 84 32.78 0.98 -5.43
C VAL A 84 34.14 0.59 -6.00
N PHE A 85 34.18 0.14 -7.26
CA PHE A 85 35.38 -0.41 -7.88
C PHE A 85 36.15 0.60 -8.74
N GLY A 86 35.59 1.79 -8.98
CA GLY A 86 36.24 2.87 -9.71
C GLY A 86 36.25 2.73 -11.24
N TYR A 87 35.71 1.64 -11.80
CA TYR A 87 35.61 1.40 -13.24
C TYR A 87 34.21 0.99 -13.67
N GLY A 88 33.92 1.10 -14.97
CA GLY A 88 32.59 0.91 -15.55
C GLY A 88 32.15 2.12 -16.36
N TYR A 89 31.03 2.02 -17.06
CA TYR A 89 30.55 3.06 -17.96
C TYR A 89 29.35 3.81 -17.36
N LEU A 90 29.40 5.15 -17.43
CA LEU A 90 28.30 6.03 -17.04
C LEU A 90 27.68 6.64 -18.29
N THR A 91 26.36 6.50 -18.41
CA THR A 91 25.60 7.19 -19.47
C THR A 91 25.59 8.70 -19.22
N TRP A 92 25.20 9.47 -20.24
CA TRP A 92 25.15 10.93 -20.19
C TRP A 92 24.31 11.47 -19.01
N GLU A 93 23.30 10.74 -18.56
CA GLU A 93 22.41 11.13 -17.44
C GLU A 93 23.15 11.26 -16.09
N TRP A 94 24.25 10.53 -15.94
CA TRP A 94 25.11 10.50 -14.75
C TRP A 94 26.29 11.45 -14.86
N GLN A 95 26.38 12.24 -15.92
CA GLN A 95 27.45 13.22 -16.07
C GLN A 95 27.18 14.44 -15.18
N PRO A 96 28.20 15.02 -14.52
CA PRO A 96 28.04 16.15 -13.60
C PRO A 96 27.36 17.37 -14.21
N GLU A 97 27.46 17.58 -15.52
CA GLU A 97 26.87 18.70 -16.25
C GLU A 97 25.34 18.64 -16.22
N TRP A 98 24.78 17.43 -16.36
CA TRP A 98 23.33 17.19 -16.45
C TRP A 98 22.73 16.79 -15.12
N ALA A 99 23.41 15.90 -14.38
CA ALA A 99 22.97 15.36 -13.09
C ALA A 99 21.45 15.05 -13.06
N ALA A 100 21.01 14.20 -14.00
CA ALA A 100 19.61 13.98 -14.28
C ALA A 100 18.97 12.85 -13.44
N ARG A 101 19.78 12.07 -12.71
CA ARG A 101 19.33 10.90 -11.95
C ARG A 101 19.87 10.94 -10.53
N SER A 102 19.08 10.50 -9.57
CA SER A 102 19.54 10.39 -8.19
C SER A 102 20.39 9.13 -7.98
N PHE A 103 21.47 9.26 -7.22
CA PHE A 103 22.30 8.15 -6.77
C PHE A 103 21.66 7.33 -5.64
N LEU A 104 20.49 7.73 -5.11
CA LEU A 104 19.80 7.01 -4.04
C LEU A 104 19.54 5.53 -4.37
N HIS A 105 19.09 5.24 -5.59
CA HIS A 105 18.82 3.87 -6.02
C HIS A 105 20.12 3.06 -6.24
N PRO A 106 21.13 3.53 -6.99
CA PRO A 106 22.42 2.87 -7.08
C PRO A 106 23.13 2.66 -5.73
N MET A 107 23.01 3.59 -4.78
CA MET A 107 23.66 3.47 -3.47
C MET A 107 23.24 2.23 -2.70
N LEU A 108 22.00 1.77 -2.88
CA LEU A 108 21.54 0.51 -2.30
C LEU A 108 22.40 -0.67 -2.75
N PHE A 109 22.74 -0.75 -4.04
CA PHE A 109 23.58 -1.81 -4.59
C PHE A 109 25.07 -1.57 -4.28
N ALA A 110 25.50 -0.30 -4.26
CA ALA A 110 26.87 0.06 -3.91
C ALA A 110 27.20 -0.38 -2.47
N ALA A 111 26.27 -0.23 -1.53
CA ALA A 111 26.42 -0.77 -0.17
C ALA A 111 26.61 -2.29 -0.16
N GLY A 112 25.87 -3.02 -1.01
CA GLY A 112 26.03 -4.46 -1.20
C GLY A 112 27.41 -4.84 -1.74
N TYR A 113 27.88 -4.14 -2.78
CA TYR A 113 29.21 -4.36 -3.33
C TYR A 113 30.32 -4.03 -2.33
N GLN A 114 30.18 -2.92 -1.59
CA GLN A 114 31.13 -2.54 -0.56
C GLN A 114 31.23 -3.61 0.53
N LEU A 115 30.09 -4.18 0.96
CA LEU A 115 30.08 -5.28 1.92
C LEU A 115 30.80 -6.52 1.38
N LEU A 116 30.55 -6.90 0.12
CA LEU A 116 31.25 -8.02 -0.52
C LEU A 116 32.76 -7.76 -0.61
N ALA A 117 33.18 -6.56 -0.98
CA ALA A 117 34.58 -6.17 -1.08
C ALA A 117 35.28 -6.15 0.30
N LEU A 118 34.60 -5.65 1.34
CA LEU A 118 35.09 -5.66 2.72
C LEU A 118 35.27 -7.09 3.25
N LEU A 119 34.35 -8.00 2.91
CA LEU A 119 34.41 -9.41 3.31
C LEU A 119 35.32 -10.26 2.40
N ARG A 120 35.91 -9.68 1.34
CA ARG A 120 36.71 -10.40 0.32
C ARG A 120 35.93 -11.52 -0.38
N PHE A 121 34.63 -11.32 -0.58
CA PHE A 121 33.72 -12.20 -1.32
C PHE A 121 33.24 -11.59 -2.65
N ASP A 122 33.99 -10.63 -3.18
CA ASP A 122 33.76 -9.91 -4.44
C ASP A 122 34.06 -10.77 -5.69
N THR A 123 33.67 -12.04 -5.67
CA THR A 123 33.73 -12.90 -6.86
C THR A 123 32.82 -12.35 -7.98
N PRO A 124 33.19 -12.48 -9.27
CA PRO A 124 32.38 -11.96 -10.38
C PRO A 124 30.94 -12.47 -10.38
N TRP A 125 30.72 -13.70 -9.90
CA TRP A 125 29.38 -14.28 -9.78
C TRP A 125 28.55 -13.56 -8.71
N LEU A 126 29.10 -13.36 -7.51
CA LEU A 126 28.40 -12.67 -6.42
C LEU A 126 28.15 -11.21 -6.74
N VAL A 127 29.13 -10.50 -7.31
CA VAL A 127 28.95 -9.11 -7.74
C VAL A 127 27.85 -9.00 -8.80
N ARG A 128 27.78 -9.93 -9.76
CA ARG A 128 26.72 -9.92 -10.78
C ARG A 128 25.31 -10.12 -10.19
N HIS A 129 25.16 -10.97 -9.18
CA HIS A 129 23.84 -11.39 -8.67
C HIS A 129 23.38 -10.63 -7.43
N SER A 130 24.30 -10.02 -6.68
CA SER A 130 23.97 -9.34 -5.43
C SER A 130 22.93 -8.22 -5.56
N PRO A 131 22.87 -7.41 -6.65
CA PRO A 131 21.82 -6.41 -6.79
C PRO A 131 20.42 -7.03 -6.83
N ARG A 132 20.28 -8.16 -7.54
CA ARG A 132 19.02 -8.91 -7.61
C ARG A 132 18.68 -9.58 -6.29
N PHE A 133 19.67 -10.04 -5.51
CA PHE A 133 19.41 -10.57 -4.16
C PHE A 133 18.93 -9.49 -3.19
N ILE A 134 19.50 -8.28 -3.27
CA ILE A 134 19.05 -7.13 -2.47
C ILE A 134 17.61 -6.79 -2.85
N GLN A 135 17.33 -6.69 -4.15
CA GLN A 135 15.99 -6.40 -4.65
C GLN A 135 14.98 -7.49 -4.25
N ALA A 136 15.36 -8.77 -4.38
CA ALA A 136 14.54 -9.91 -3.97
C ALA A 136 14.23 -9.90 -2.47
N SER A 137 15.21 -9.50 -1.64
CA SER A 137 15.01 -9.34 -0.20
C SER A 137 13.98 -8.26 0.11
N ILE A 138 14.08 -7.10 -0.54
CA ILE A 138 13.11 -6.00 -0.40
C ILE A 138 11.71 -6.44 -0.89
N ALA A 139 11.63 -7.11 -2.03
CA ALA A 139 10.38 -7.65 -2.56
C ALA A 139 9.74 -8.66 -1.60
N SER A 140 10.53 -9.53 -0.95
CA SER A 140 10.01 -10.48 0.04
C SER A 140 9.43 -9.80 1.29
N VAL A 141 10.02 -8.68 1.71
CA VAL A 141 9.46 -7.83 2.77
C VAL A 141 8.15 -7.22 2.30
N ALA A 142 8.09 -6.71 1.06
CA ALA A 142 6.86 -6.17 0.49
C ALA A 142 5.75 -7.23 0.41
N ASP A 143 6.05 -8.46 0.01
CA ASP A 143 5.08 -9.57 -0.02
C ASP A 143 4.50 -9.89 1.38
N LEU A 144 5.37 -9.94 2.40
CA LEU A 144 4.91 -10.13 3.78
C LEU A 144 4.04 -8.96 4.25
N ARG A 145 4.44 -7.73 3.89
CA ARG A 145 3.70 -6.52 4.25
C ARG A 145 2.38 -6.41 3.50
N LEU A 146 2.28 -6.92 2.28
CA LEU A 146 1.02 -7.07 1.57
C LEU A 146 0.07 -7.99 2.34
N TYR A 147 0.54 -9.16 2.78
CA TYR A 147 -0.27 -10.08 3.58
C TYR A 147 -0.81 -9.40 4.85
N VAL A 148 0.06 -8.72 5.60
CA VAL A 148 -0.33 -7.97 6.81
C VAL A 148 -1.28 -6.82 6.50
N LEU A 149 -1.05 -6.09 5.40
CA LEU A 149 -1.93 -5.01 4.95
C LEU A 149 -3.33 -5.55 4.64
N THR A 150 -3.44 -6.65 3.91
CA THR A 150 -4.73 -7.24 3.56
C THR A 150 -5.49 -7.72 4.80
N GLN A 151 -4.81 -8.32 5.79
CA GLN A 151 -5.45 -8.68 7.07
C GLN A 151 -6.03 -7.47 7.81
N ARG A 152 -5.37 -6.32 7.72
CA ARG A 152 -5.84 -5.06 8.35
C ARG A 152 -7.00 -4.42 7.60
N LEU A 153 -7.01 -4.52 6.28
CA LEU A 153 -8.07 -3.97 5.44
C LEU A 153 -9.34 -4.83 5.50
N PHE A 154 -9.20 -6.15 5.61
CA PHE A 154 -10.30 -7.11 5.60
C PHE A 154 -10.30 -7.99 6.87
N PRO A 155 -10.54 -7.41 8.07
CA PRO A 155 -10.48 -8.17 9.32
C PRO A 155 -11.54 -9.28 9.40
N SER A 156 -12.67 -9.14 8.71
CA SER A 156 -13.76 -10.12 8.69
C SER A 156 -13.47 -11.33 7.80
N ASN A 157 -12.45 -11.28 6.94
CA ASN A 157 -12.13 -12.35 5.99
C ASN A 157 -10.65 -12.74 6.08
N PRO A 158 -10.28 -13.67 6.98
CA PRO A 158 -8.89 -14.07 7.17
C PRO A 158 -8.26 -14.71 5.91
N SER A 159 -9.08 -15.32 5.04
CA SER A 159 -8.63 -15.93 3.79
C SER A 159 -8.22 -14.90 2.74
N ALA A 160 -8.70 -13.65 2.83
CA ALA A 160 -8.40 -12.60 1.86
C ALA A 160 -6.89 -12.33 1.75
N ALA A 161 -6.18 -12.38 2.87
CA ALA A 161 -4.72 -12.16 2.89
C ALA A 161 -3.94 -13.27 2.16
N ALA A 162 -4.36 -14.52 2.32
CA ALA A 162 -3.76 -15.65 1.62
C ALA A 162 -4.00 -15.54 0.10
N TRP A 163 -5.22 -15.20 -0.31
CA TRP A 163 -5.54 -15.00 -1.73
C TRP A 163 -4.83 -13.80 -2.34
N ALA A 164 -4.76 -12.66 -1.65
CA ALA A 164 -4.02 -11.50 -2.14
C ALA A 164 -2.54 -11.81 -2.34
N LEU A 165 -1.92 -12.52 -1.38
CA LEU A 165 -0.54 -12.99 -1.51
C LEU A 165 -0.38 -13.98 -2.67
N ALA A 166 -1.28 -14.95 -2.80
CA ALA A 166 -1.25 -15.91 -3.91
C ALA A 166 -1.34 -15.21 -5.28
N CYS A 167 -2.28 -14.27 -5.44
CA CYS A 167 -2.40 -13.47 -6.66
C CYS A 167 -1.12 -12.66 -6.95
N ASN A 168 -0.52 -12.06 -5.92
CA ASN A 168 0.72 -11.29 -6.07
C ASN A 168 1.92 -12.16 -6.47
N LEU A 169 2.06 -13.37 -5.90
CA LEU A 169 3.14 -14.31 -6.23
C LEU A 169 2.93 -14.98 -7.60
N CYS A 170 1.68 -15.24 -7.98
CA CYS A 170 1.33 -15.85 -9.27
C CYS A 170 1.20 -14.83 -10.41
N CYS A 171 1.20 -13.53 -10.11
CA CYS A 171 1.20 -12.49 -11.12
C CYS A 171 2.51 -12.57 -11.92
N TRP A 172 2.42 -13.00 -13.18
CA TRP A 172 3.59 -13.17 -14.05
C TRP A 172 4.45 -11.91 -14.12
N PHE A 173 3.84 -10.73 -14.25
CA PHE A 173 4.61 -9.49 -14.34
C PHE A 173 5.38 -9.17 -13.05
N LEU A 174 4.80 -9.43 -11.87
CA LEU A 174 5.51 -9.25 -10.60
C LEU A 174 6.56 -10.34 -10.37
N PHE A 175 6.31 -11.57 -10.80
CA PHE A 175 7.33 -12.61 -10.83
C PHE A 175 8.53 -12.17 -11.68
N PHE A 176 8.26 -11.61 -12.86
CA PHE A 176 9.27 -11.18 -13.83
C PHE A 176 10.05 -9.91 -13.42
N CYS A 177 9.36 -8.89 -12.86
CA CYS A 177 9.95 -7.58 -12.59
C CYS A 177 10.43 -7.39 -11.15
N ALA A 178 9.77 -7.97 -10.14
CA ALA A 178 10.00 -7.57 -8.74
C ALA A 178 11.43 -7.82 -8.24
N THR A 179 12.13 -8.82 -8.79
CA THR A 179 13.53 -9.14 -8.44
C THR A 179 14.55 -8.46 -9.35
N ARG A 180 14.11 -7.76 -10.40
CA ARG A 180 14.99 -6.98 -11.28
C ARG A 180 15.26 -5.61 -10.66
N THR A 181 16.44 -5.09 -10.93
CA THR A 181 17.00 -3.85 -10.36
C THR A 181 16.41 -2.58 -10.99
N PHE A 182 15.09 -2.54 -11.16
CA PHE A 182 14.38 -1.35 -11.59
C PHE A 182 14.01 -0.48 -10.40
N SER A 183 14.23 0.83 -10.53
CA SER A 183 13.74 1.80 -9.55
C SER A 183 12.22 1.73 -9.36
N ASN A 184 11.47 1.40 -10.41
CA ASN A 184 10.02 1.13 -10.34
C ASN A 184 9.67 -0.03 -9.41
N SER A 185 10.47 -1.10 -9.42
CA SER A 185 10.22 -2.28 -8.57
C SER A 185 10.55 -1.99 -7.11
N LEU A 186 11.59 -1.16 -6.87
CA LEU A 186 11.90 -0.66 -5.54
C LEU A 186 10.79 0.27 -5.03
N GLU A 187 10.36 1.23 -5.85
CA GLU A 187 9.24 2.15 -5.55
C GLU A 187 7.98 1.37 -5.17
N ALA A 188 7.57 0.39 -5.99
CA ALA A 188 6.40 -0.44 -5.73
C ALA A 188 6.52 -1.21 -4.41
N SER A 189 7.70 -1.76 -4.12
CA SER A 189 7.95 -2.48 -2.87
C SER A 189 7.87 -1.55 -1.65
N LEU A 190 8.53 -0.39 -1.72
CA LEU A 190 8.45 0.65 -0.69
C LEU A 190 7.01 1.12 -0.49
N ALA A 191 6.24 1.23 -1.57
CA ALA A 191 4.85 1.66 -1.49
C ALA A 191 3.98 0.65 -0.72
N VAL A 192 4.09 -0.64 -1.02
CA VAL A 192 3.37 -1.69 -0.28
C VAL A 192 3.78 -1.69 1.21
N ILE A 193 5.08 -1.56 1.50
CA ILE A 193 5.58 -1.51 2.88
C ILE A 193 5.02 -0.26 3.60
N ALA A 194 5.05 0.91 2.97
CA ALA A 194 4.52 2.15 3.51
C ALA A 194 3.01 2.05 3.80
N LEU A 195 2.23 1.55 2.83
CA LEU A 195 0.80 1.31 2.99
C LEU A 195 0.50 0.37 4.14
N SER A 196 1.33 -0.66 4.38
CA SER A 196 1.14 -1.57 5.51
C SER A 196 1.19 -0.85 6.87
N PHE A 197 1.97 0.22 7.00
CA PHE A 197 2.07 1.03 8.22
C PHE A 197 1.07 2.18 8.29
N TRP A 198 0.30 2.45 7.22
CA TRP A 198 -0.64 3.56 7.14
C TRP A 198 -1.82 3.41 8.13
N PRO A 199 -2.32 4.50 8.74
CA PRO A 199 -3.39 4.44 9.75
C PRO A 199 -4.81 4.27 9.18
N TRP A 200 -5.08 3.16 8.49
CA TRP A 200 -6.35 2.86 7.78
C TRP A 200 -7.65 2.97 8.59
N ARG A 201 -7.61 2.82 9.92
CA ARG A 201 -8.83 2.80 10.76
C ARG A 201 -9.64 4.09 10.73
N ARG A 202 -8.99 5.24 10.47
CA ARG A 202 -9.72 6.51 10.34
C ARG A 202 -10.54 6.53 9.06
N LEU A 203 -9.93 6.14 7.94
CA LEU A 203 -10.60 5.97 6.67
C LEU A 203 -11.75 4.97 6.77
N GLN A 204 -11.53 3.79 7.37
CA GLN A 204 -12.55 2.76 7.52
C GLN A 204 -13.77 3.25 8.30
N ARG A 205 -13.58 4.02 9.39
CA ARG A 205 -14.70 4.59 10.16
C ARG A 205 -15.54 5.58 9.35
N VAL A 206 -14.92 6.38 8.48
CA VAL A 206 -15.66 7.32 7.61
C VAL A 206 -16.46 6.54 6.57
N LEU A 207 -15.85 5.54 5.93
CA LEU A 207 -16.52 4.69 4.95
C LEU A 207 -17.68 3.87 5.56
N GLN A 208 -17.55 3.44 6.82
CA GLN A 208 -18.59 2.70 7.53
C GLN A 208 -19.67 3.64 8.11
N GLY A 209 -19.29 4.79 8.69
CA GLY A 209 -20.22 5.76 9.26
C GLY A 209 -21.12 6.45 8.24
N GLY A 210 -20.66 6.60 6.99
CA GLY A 210 -21.52 7.02 5.88
C GLY A 210 -22.56 5.99 5.46
N ARG A 211 -22.38 4.72 5.85
CA ARG A 211 -23.28 3.60 5.54
C ARG A 211 -24.37 3.41 6.60
N GLU A 212 -24.11 3.76 7.85
CA GLU A 212 -25.08 3.67 8.96
C GLU A 212 -25.94 4.94 9.12
N GLY A 213 -25.45 6.11 8.66
CA GLY A 213 -26.17 7.38 8.72
C GLY A 213 -27.47 7.47 7.90
N GLY A 214 -27.82 6.43 7.12
CA GLY A 214 -29.08 6.33 6.38
C GLY A 214 -30.15 5.42 7.02
N ALA A 215 -29.83 4.69 8.11
CA ALA A 215 -30.68 3.61 8.60
C ALA A 215 -31.13 3.73 10.07
N GLN A 216 -30.80 4.83 10.77
CA GLN A 216 -31.19 4.99 12.18
C GLN A 216 -31.98 6.29 12.41
N GLY A 217 -33.07 6.43 11.65
CA GLY A 217 -34.21 7.25 12.03
C GLY A 217 -35.25 6.35 12.72
N ARG A 218 -35.66 6.74 13.93
CA ARG A 218 -36.67 6.16 14.84
C ARG A 218 -36.20 5.05 15.79
N GLY A 219 -36.25 5.42 17.07
CA GLY A 219 -36.68 4.51 18.12
C GLY A 219 -35.63 4.26 19.20
N GLN A 220 -35.48 5.21 20.13
CA GLN A 220 -35.28 4.86 21.54
C GLN A 220 -35.56 6.09 22.39
N GLU A 221 -36.80 6.15 22.89
CA GLU A 221 -37.18 6.94 24.04
C GLU A 221 -36.43 6.44 25.28
N LYS A 222 -36.14 7.41 26.15
CA LYS A 222 -35.43 7.26 27.42
C LYS A 222 -36.16 6.33 28.38
N GLN A 223 -35.42 5.40 28.97
CA GLN A 223 -35.64 4.96 30.35
C GLN A 223 -34.34 5.27 31.14
N GLU A 224 -34.43 6.29 31.99
CA GLU A 224 -33.73 6.39 33.29
C GLU A 224 -34.23 5.21 34.15
N GLU A 225 -33.53 4.59 35.10
CA GLU A 225 -32.39 4.91 35.95
C GLU A 225 -32.00 3.56 36.59
N ASP A 226 -30.73 3.18 36.69
CA ASP A 226 -30.17 2.65 37.95
C ASP A 226 -28.66 2.41 37.89
N GLY A 227 -28.02 2.64 39.03
CA GLY A 227 -26.58 2.83 39.18
C GLY A 227 -25.71 1.59 38.96
N SER A 228 -24.61 1.79 38.24
CA SER A 228 -23.29 1.41 38.74
C SER A 228 -22.24 2.25 38.01
N VAL A 229 -21.44 2.99 38.77
CA VAL A 229 -20.31 3.75 38.23
C VAL A 229 -19.18 2.76 37.96
N THR A 230 -19.27 2.04 36.84
CA THR A 230 -18.08 1.51 36.21
C THR A 230 -17.48 2.66 35.40
N HIS A 231 -16.31 3.13 35.82
CA HIS A 231 -15.45 3.93 34.94
C HIS A 231 -15.14 3.09 33.69
N SER A 232 -16.00 3.23 32.68
CA SER A 232 -15.76 2.73 31.34
C SER A 232 -14.61 3.57 30.78
N GLY A 233 -13.39 3.13 31.10
CA GLY A 233 -12.16 3.65 30.54
C GLY A 233 -12.34 3.68 29.03
N SER A 234 -12.26 4.88 28.45
CA SER A 234 -12.26 5.10 27.02
C SER A 234 -11.43 4.02 26.35
N ASN A 235 -12.07 3.12 25.60
CA ASN A 235 -11.39 2.17 24.74
C ASN A 235 -10.56 3.00 23.74
N ILE A 236 -9.31 3.31 24.09
CA ILE A 236 -8.32 3.80 23.16
C ILE A 236 -8.08 2.62 22.24
N VAL A 237 -8.86 2.57 21.16
CA VAL A 237 -8.73 1.58 20.10
C VAL A 237 -7.37 1.83 19.44
N THR A 238 -6.34 1.18 19.97
CA THR A 238 -5.00 1.20 19.38
C THR A 238 -5.07 0.52 18.02
N ASN A 239 -4.42 1.08 17.00
CA ASN A 239 -4.30 0.44 15.69
C ASN A 239 -3.03 -0.43 15.73
N PRO A 240 -3.11 -1.75 16.00
CA PRO A 240 -1.93 -2.53 16.33
C PRO A 240 -1.00 -2.59 15.12
N GLY A 241 0.19 -2.00 15.26
CA GLY A 241 1.24 -1.99 14.26
C GLY A 241 1.08 -0.98 13.12
N ALA A 242 0.21 0.02 13.22
CA ALA A 242 0.28 1.21 12.37
C ALA A 242 1.38 2.16 12.89
N ASN A 243 2.13 2.76 11.97
CA ASN A 243 3.16 3.74 12.29
C ASN A 243 3.18 4.80 11.17
N ARG A 244 2.47 5.90 11.42
CA ARG A 244 2.28 6.97 10.43
C ARG A 244 3.61 7.65 10.05
N PRO A 245 4.50 8.06 10.99
CA PRO A 245 5.81 8.60 10.63
C PRO A 245 6.64 7.66 9.75
N LEU A 246 6.65 6.36 10.05
CA LEU A 246 7.36 5.37 9.23
C LEU A 246 6.74 5.25 7.83
N ALA A 247 5.42 5.24 7.72
CA ALA A 247 4.73 5.20 6.43
C ALA A 247 5.05 6.44 5.58
N LEU A 248 5.04 7.63 6.18
CA LEU A 248 5.43 8.89 5.53
C LEU A 248 6.90 8.89 5.12
N ALA A 249 7.80 8.36 5.95
CA ALA A 249 9.22 8.26 5.62
C ALA A 249 9.49 7.34 4.42
N LEU A 250 8.81 6.18 4.37
CA LEU A 250 8.89 5.26 3.24
C LEU A 250 8.26 5.83 1.97
N ALA A 251 7.14 6.56 2.09
CA ALA A 251 6.53 7.29 0.98
C ALA A 251 7.46 8.40 0.44
N ALA A 252 8.10 9.16 1.33
CA ALA A 252 9.08 10.17 0.96
C ALA A 252 10.30 9.53 0.27
N ALA A 253 10.82 8.41 0.78
CA ALA A 253 11.89 7.67 0.14
C ALA A 253 11.51 7.18 -1.27
N ALA A 254 10.28 6.67 -1.46
CA ALA A 254 9.76 6.31 -2.78
C ALA A 254 9.72 7.52 -3.73
N CYS A 255 9.24 8.69 -3.27
CA CYS A 255 9.23 9.92 -4.06
C CYS A 255 10.62 10.45 -4.41
N MET A 256 11.61 10.27 -3.53
CA MET A 256 12.98 10.67 -3.82
C MET A 256 13.67 9.72 -4.81
N VAL A 257 13.44 8.41 -4.67
CA VAL A 257 13.90 7.41 -5.66
C VAL A 257 13.24 7.66 -7.02
N ARG A 258 11.95 7.99 -7.03
CA ARG A 258 11.22 8.27 -8.25
C ARG A 258 10.13 9.35 -8.02
N PRO A 259 10.32 10.58 -8.52
CA PRO A 259 9.33 11.65 -8.37
C PRO A 259 7.94 11.31 -8.95
N THR A 260 7.86 10.34 -9.86
CA THR A 260 6.60 9.84 -10.44
C THR A 260 5.70 9.13 -9.43
N SER A 261 6.18 8.77 -8.24
CA SER A 261 5.34 8.22 -7.16
C SER A 261 4.53 9.30 -6.44
N THR A 262 4.87 10.59 -6.62
CA THR A 262 4.22 11.71 -5.94
C THR A 262 2.71 11.78 -6.21
N PRO A 263 2.20 11.62 -7.46
CA PRO A 263 0.76 11.61 -7.73
C PRO A 263 0.00 10.48 -7.05
N PHE A 264 0.67 9.37 -6.70
CA PHE A 264 0.04 8.29 -5.93
C PHE A 264 -0.11 8.66 -4.45
N TRP A 265 0.92 9.28 -3.86
CA TRP A 265 0.93 9.63 -2.43
C TRP A 265 0.17 10.91 -2.09
N LEU A 266 0.15 11.88 -3.00
CA LEU A 266 -0.44 13.19 -2.78
C LEU A 266 -1.94 13.11 -2.44
N PRO A 267 -2.80 12.35 -3.15
CA PRO A 267 -4.20 12.20 -2.79
C PRO A 267 -4.39 11.56 -1.42
N LEU A 268 -3.58 10.56 -1.07
CA LEU A 268 -3.68 9.86 0.21
C LEU A 268 -3.29 10.79 1.38
N GLY A 269 -2.22 11.58 1.22
CA GLY A 269 -1.81 12.59 2.19
C GLY A 269 -2.82 13.72 2.34
N LEU A 270 -3.35 14.23 1.22
CA LEU A 270 -4.40 15.26 1.23
C LEU A 270 -5.69 14.74 1.89
N HIS A 271 -6.07 13.50 1.62
CA HIS A 271 -7.23 12.88 2.24
C HIS A 271 -7.10 12.81 3.76
N GLU A 272 -5.96 12.34 4.29
CA GLU A 272 -5.73 12.33 5.74
C GLU A 272 -5.73 13.74 6.35
N LEU A 273 -5.17 14.73 5.65
CA LEU A 273 -5.20 16.12 6.07
C LEU A 273 -6.65 16.64 6.15
N LEU A 274 -7.46 16.38 5.12
CA LEU A 274 -8.87 16.76 5.10
C LEU A 274 -9.67 16.08 6.22
N LEU A 275 -9.41 14.80 6.49
CA LEU A 275 -10.04 14.08 7.60
C LEU A 275 -9.69 14.69 8.96
N LEU A 276 -8.47 15.19 9.15
CA LEU A 276 -8.07 15.90 10.36
C LEU A 276 -8.75 17.26 10.49
N LEU A 277 -8.84 18.00 9.39
CA LEU A 277 -9.49 19.32 9.35
C LEU A 277 -10.98 19.22 9.65
N VAL A 278 -11.69 18.30 8.99
CA VAL A 278 -13.14 18.07 9.18
C VAL A 278 -13.44 17.38 10.52
N GLY A 279 -12.57 16.47 10.97
CA GLY A 279 -12.71 15.82 12.27
C GLY A 279 -12.61 16.79 13.44
N GLY A 280 -11.84 17.88 13.29
CA GLY A 280 -11.72 18.96 14.25
C GLY A 280 -12.96 19.86 14.34
N THR A 281 -13.73 20.00 13.26
CA THR A 281 -14.93 20.86 13.22
C THR A 281 -16.20 20.16 13.71
N LEU A 282 -16.32 18.83 13.54
CA LEU A 282 -17.50 18.07 13.93
C LEU A 282 -17.61 17.78 15.45
N LYS A 283 -16.50 17.77 16.20
CA LYS A 283 -16.51 17.59 17.67
C LYS A 283 -16.72 18.93 18.40
N GLY A 284 -17.85 19.58 18.12
CA GLY A 284 -18.28 20.85 18.73
C GLY A 284 -18.85 20.74 20.15
N GLY A 285 -18.25 19.94 21.04
CA GLY A 285 -18.76 19.78 22.42
C GLY A 285 -17.72 19.20 23.37
N LYS A 286 -17.30 20.03 24.35
CA LYS A 286 -16.22 19.84 25.35
C LYS A 286 -14.81 20.12 24.82
N LYS A 287 -14.15 21.12 25.45
CA LYS A 287 -12.75 21.57 25.27
C LYS A 287 -11.84 20.42 24.84
N SER A 288 -11.59 20.31 23.54
CA SER A 288 -10.78 19.24 22.96
C SER A 288 -9.59 19.85 22.23
N ARG A 289 -8.40 19.31 22.49
CA ARG A 289 -7.10 19.55 21.84
C ARG A 289 -7.11 19.36 20.30
N GLY A 290 -8.26 19.13 19.67
CA GLY A 290 -8.41 18.66 18.29
C GLY A 290 -8.18 19.67 17.16
N GLY A 291 -8.06 20.97 17.46
CA GLY A 291 -7.82 22.00 16.43
C GLY A 291 -6.40 22.01 15.85
N TRP A 292 -5.43 21.36 16.51
CA TRP A 292 -4.00 21.43 16.17
C TRP A 292 -3.44 20.13 15.59
N GLU A 293 -4.23 19.06 15.46
CA GLU A 293 -3.72 17.77 14.98
C GLU A 293 -3.23 17.80 13.52
N TRP A 294 -3.87 18.61 12.69
CA TRP A 294 -3.43 18.83 11.30
C TRP A 294 -2.11 19.62 11.25
N LEU A 295 -1.94 20.62 12.13
CA LEU A 295 -0.67 21.34 12.28
C LEU A 295 0.42 20.41 12.80
N TRP A 296 0.11 19.55 13.75
CA TRP A 296 1.04 18.53 14.24
C TRP A 296 1.48 17.60 13.11
N LEU A 297 0.53 17.06 12.32
CA LEU A 297 0.84 16.22 11.16
C LEU A 297 1.76 16.96 10.18
N LEU A 298 1.42 18.19 9.81
CA LEU A 298 2.19 18.94 8.82
C LEU A 298 3.57 19.34 9.34
N VAL A 299 3.63 19.98 10.51
CA VAL A 299 4.85 20.62 11.03
C VAL A 299 5.79 19.63 11.69
N LEU A 300 5.27 18.60 12.36
CA LEU A 300 6.10 17.69 13.16
C LEU A 300 6.29 16.30 12.54
N GLU A 301 5.55 15.97 11.48
CA GLU A 301 5.74 14.71 10.77
C GLU A 301 6.08 14.95 9.30
N VAL A 302 5.18 15.53 8.51
CA VAL A 302 5.37 15.67 7.06
C VAL A 302 6.56 16.56 6.71
N LEU A 303 6.64 17.75 7.31
CA LEU A 303 7.72 18.71 7.04
C LEU A 303 9.10 18.15 7.42
N PRO A 304 9.36 17.67 8.66
CA PRO A 304 10.68 17.17 9.01
C PRO A 304 11.06 15.93 8.20
N ILE A 305 10.12 15.00 7.94
CA ILE A 305 10.39 13.82 7.11
C ILE A 305 10.73 14.23 5.68
N GLY A 306 9.94 15.12 5.09
CA GLY A 306 10.15 15.61 3.71
C GLY A 306 11.46 16.37 3.56
N VAL A 307 11.75 17.30 4.48
CA VAL A 307 13.01 18.06 4.52
C VAL A 307 14.19 17.11 4.69
N THR A 308 14.09 16.12 5.59
CA THR A 308 15.16 15.15 5.80
C THR A 308 15.40 14.30 4.55
N ALA A 309 14.34 13.80 3.90
CA ALA A 309 14.46 13.00 2.68
C ALA A 309 15.11 13.78 1.53
N VAL A 310 14.68 15.04 1.33
CA VAL A 310 15.28 15.95 0.34
C VAL A 310 16.74 16.26 0.69
N ALA A 311 17.04 16.57 1.96
CA ALA A 311 18.39 16.87 2.39
C ALA A 311 19.35 15.68 2.18
N ILE A 312 18.90 14.46 2.49
CA ILE A 312 19.66 13.23 2.22
C ILE A 312 19.91 13.07 0.72
N SER A 313 18.88 13.23 -0.12
CA SER A 313 19.03 13.14 -1.59
C SER A 313 20.02 14.17 -2.11
N VAL A 314 19.88 15.44 -1.70
CA VAL A 314 20.78 16.53 -2.12
C VAL A 314 22.20 16.27 -1.65
N ALA A 315 22.40 15.83 -0.41
CA ALA A 315 23.72 15.55 0.12
C ALA A 315 24.42 14.42 -0.65
N ILE A 316 23.71 13.32 -0.89
CA ILE A 316 24.21 12.17 -1.66
C ILE A 316 24.53 12.58 -3.09
N ASP A 317 23.59 13.22 -3.78
CA ASP A 317 23.75 13.60 -5.18
C ASP A 317 24.87 14.64 -5.32
N SER A 318 24.93 15.65 -4.44
CA SER A 318 26.00 16.66 -4.45
C SER A 318 27.38 16.05 -4.23
N TRP A 319 27.49 15.07 -3.32
CA TRP A 319 28.74 14.36 -3.07
C TRP A 319 29.19 13.55 -4.28
N GLN A 320 28.28 12.79 -4.89
CA GLN A 320 28.63 11.91 -6.01
C GLN A 320 28.90 12.66 -7.31
N TYR A 321 28.16 13.73 -7.58
CA TYR A 321 28.38 14.57 -8.75
C TYR A 321 29.54 15.57 -8.56
N GLY A 322 30.08 15.71 -7.35
CA GLY A 322 31.16 16.66 -7.05
C GLY A 322 30.75 18.14 -7.21
N ARG A 323 29.45 18.44 -7.14
CA ARG A 323 28.89 19.80 -7.29
C ARG A 323 28.04 20.14 -6.07
N PRO A 324 28.11 21.38 -5.54
CA PRO A 324 27.26 21.76 -4.42
C PRO A 324 25.79 21.90 -4.86
N MET A 325 24.86 21.54 -3.97
CA MET A 325 23.41 21.73 -4.13
C MET A 325 22.81 21.09 -5.39
N VAL A 326 23.16 19.83 -5.66
CA VAL A 326 22.53 19.06 -6.73
C VAL A 326 21.17 18.54 -6.27
N PHE A 327 20.11 19.00 -6.94
CA PHE A 327 18.76 18.47 -6.76
C PHE A 327 18.25 17.88 -8.08
N THR A 328 18.38 16.56 -8.18
CA THR A 328 18.16 15.80 -9.42
C THR A 328 16.75 15.92 -10.01
N PRO A 329 15.64 16.00 -9.23
CA PRO A 329 14.32 16.21 -9.80
C PRO A 329 14.16 17.54 -10.54
N LEU A 330 14.75 18.64 -10.03
CA LEU A 330 14.72 19.93 -10.71
C LEU A 330 15.61 19.93 -11.95
N ASN A 331 16.78 19.29 -11.89
CA ASN A 331 17.66 19.18 -13.06
C ASN A 331 16.99 18.40 -14.19
N LEU A 332 16.30 17.32 -13.87
CA LEU A 332 15.52 16.55 -14.84
C LEU A 332 14.37 17.38 -15.43
N LEU A 333 13.68 18.18 -14.61
CA LEU A 333 12.63 19.08 -15.08
C LEU A 333 13.19 20.17 -16.00
N HIS A 334 14.31 20.78 -15.60
CA HIS A 334 15.03 21.78 -16.39
C HIS A 334 15.45 21.20 -17.75
N PHE A 335 16.01 19.98 -17.76
CA PHE A 335 16.39 19.27 -18.98
C PHE A 335 15.19 19.03 -19.91
N ASN A 336 14.07 18.53 -19.38
CA ASN A 336 12.90 18.25 -20.20
C ASN A 336 12.23 19.52 -20.75
N ILE A 337 12.15 20.60 -19.96
CA ILE A 337 11.46 21.83 -20.35
C ILE A 337 12.33 22.74 -21.22
N HIS A 338 13.58 23.01 -20.82
CA HIS A 338 14.42 24.02 -21.48
C HIS A 338 15.17 23.46 -22.68
N LEU A 339 15.58 22.19 -22.64
CA LEU A 339 16.40 21.58 -23.68
C LEU A 339 15.60 20.67 -24.62
N LYS A 340 14.27 20.55 -24.41
CA LYS A 340 13.38 19.66 -25.15
C LYS A 340 14.00 18.25 -25.31
N GLY A 341 14.58 17.71 -24.25
CA GLY A 341 15.21 16.39 -24.28
C GLY A 341 14.27 15.29 -24.81
N SER A 342 12.96 15.43 -24.62
CA SER A 342 11.95 14.54 -25.21
C SER A 342 11.85 14.59 -26.74
N SER A 343 12.25 15.70 -27.39
CA SER A 343 12.30 15.82 -28.85
C SER A 343 13.47 15.04 -29.48
N LEU A 344 14.54 14.79 -28.71
CA LEU A 344 15.66 13.94 -29.12
C LEU A 344 15.26 12.46 -29.27
N TYR A 345 14.20 12.04 -28.56
CA TYR A 345 13.67 10.67 -28.60
C TYR A 345 12.44 10.52 -29.55
N GLY A 346 12.14 11.56 -30.33
CA GLY A 346 11.05 11.57 -31.30
C GLY A 346 9.70 11.99 -30.73
N SER A 347 8.87 12.63 -31.56
CA SER A 347 7.47 12.90 -31.26
C SER A 347 6.61 11.74 -31.75
N ASN A 348 6.05 10.94 -30.83
CA ASN A 348 5.10 9.91 -31.20
C ASN A 348 3.73 10.55 -31.49
N PRO A 349 3.07 10.19 -32.61
CA PRO A 349 1.72 10.68 -32.87
C PRO A 349 0.72 10.07 -31.87
N TRP A 350 -0.41 10.76 -31.68
CA TRP A 350 -1.38 10.48 -30.61
C TRP A 350 -1.98 9.06 -30.63
N HIS A 351 -1.96 8.37 -31.77
CA HIS A 351 -2.48 7.01 -31.96
C HIS A 351 -1.44 5.91 -31.68
N TRP A 352 -0.24 6.27 -31.24
CA TRP A 352 0.79 5.28 -30.89
C TRP A 352 0.47 4.49 -29.60
N ALA A 353 -0.46 5.00 -28.78
CA ALA A 353 -0.85 4.41 -27.50
C ALA A 353 -2.30 3.88 -27.47
N SER A 354 -2.95 3.76 -28.63
CA SER A 354 -4.30 3.18 -28.78
C SER A 354 -4.27 1.72 -29.19
#